data_AF-A0A9D0Y000-F1
#
_entry.id   AF-A0A9D0Y000-F1
#
_cell.length_a   1.000
_cell.length_b   1.000
_cell.length_c   1.000
_cell.angle_alpha   90.00
_cell.angle_beta   90.00
_cell.angle_gamma   90.00
#
_symmetry.space_group_name_H-M   'P 1'
#
loop_
_entity.id
_entity.type
_entity.pdbx_description
1 polymer ?
#
loop_
_entity_poly.entity_id
_entity_poly.type
_entity_poly.pdbx_seq_one_letter_code
_entity_poly.pdbx_strand_id
1 'polypeptide(L)'
;MKLNLTIEDLNSLTFSQKQTLNSMWIPARYDLAVASVCKDAENDVYEYMEFVVSDVIVTPGSTTLTLERLRKPEDFVVVDEEQAPEKEESSDEVFYDSEFDPGDYFHKDNCLPLLNIGQLIEMIRRTKSGQDGFSLVIPPNGYETEEGFTINDRYGEVERNEELIDLLFNILKEQL
;
A
#
# COMPACT_ATOMS: atom_id res chain seq x y z
N MET A 1 10.82 -14.08 -1.62
CA MET A 1 9.50 -14.00 -2.24
C MET A 1 8.88 -12.69 -1.84
N LYS A 2 8.68 -11.82 -2.83
CA LYS A 2 8.04 -10.51 -2.66
C LYS A 2 6.59 -10.66 -2.18
N LEU A 3 6.19 -9.86 -1.19
CA LEU A 3 4.86 -9.94 -0.54
C LEU A 3 3.92 -8.78 -0.90
N ASN A 4 4.49 -7.64 -1.29
CA ASN A 4 3.81 -6.42 -1.69
C ASN A 4 4.41 -5.87 -2.98
N LEU A 5 3.62 -5.13 -3.75
CA LEU A 5 4.16 -4.33 -4.84
C LEU A 5 5.21 -3.36 -4.32
N THR A 6 6.14 -3.00 -5.19
CA THR A 6 7.21 -2.05 -4.96
C THR A 6 6.96 -0.76 -5.74
N ILE A 7 7.71 0.29 -5.40
CA ILE A 7 7.71 1.53 -6.20
C ILE A 7 8.07 1.26 -7.66
N GLU A 8 8.97 0.31 -7.94
CA GLU A 8 9.37 -0.04 -9.31
C GLU A 8 8.20 -0.60 -10.11
N ASP A 9 7.37 -1.45 -9.49
CA ASP A 9 6.16 -1.98 -10.11
C ASP A 9 5.18 -0.87 -10.46
N LEU A 10 4.96 0.06 -9.52
CA LEU A 10 4.10 1.23 -9.74
C LEU A 10 4.66 2.15 -10.84
N ASN A 11 5.98 2.29 -10.92
CA ASN A 11 6.64 3.06 -11.98
C ASN A 11 6.51 2.41 -13.36
N SER A 12 6.30 1.10 -13.42
CA SER A 12 5.99 0.40 -14.67
C SER A 12 4.59 0.72 -15.23
N LEU A 13 3.72 1.37 -14.45
CA LEU A 13 2.36 1.74 -14.85
C LEU A 13 2.35 3.11 -15.54
N THR A 14 1.49 3.23 -16.56
CA THR A 14 1.17 4.52 -17.17
C THR A 14 0.36 5.41 -16.22
N PHE A 15 0.28 6.71 -16.52
CA PHE A 15 -0.54 7.64 -15.73
C PHE A 15 -2.01 7.19 -15.63
N SER A 16 -2.62 6.76 -16.74
CA SER A 16 -4.01 6.27 -16.75
C SER A 16 -4.16 5.02 -15.88
N GLN A 17 -3.23 4.07 -15.96
CA GLN A 17 -3.28 2.85 -15.14
C GLN A 17 -3.15 3.17 -13.64
N LYS A 18 -2.30 4.14 -13.27
CA LYS A 18 -2.19 4.61 -11.87
C LYS A 18 -3.51 5.23 -11.40
N GLN A 19 -4.17 6.02 -12.25
CA GLN A 19 -5.46 6.61 -11.94
C GLN A 19 -6.56 5.53 -11.78
N THR A 20 -6.61 4.54 -12.68
CA THR A 20 -7.52 3.38 -12.55
C THR A 20 -7.23 2.61 -11.26
N LEU A 21 -5.96 2.31 -10.97
CA LEU A 21 -5.54 1.59 -9.77
C LEU A 21 -5.97 2.31 -8.50
N ASN A 22 -5.73 3.63 -8.41
CA ASN A 22 -6.18 4.45 -7.30
C ASN A 22 -7.69 4.41 -7.16
N SER A 23 -8.44 4.50 -8.27
CA SER A 23 -9.91 4.50 -8.23
C SER A 23 -10.51 3.18 -7.71
N MET A 24 -9.86 2.05 -8.03
CA MET A 24 -10.30 0.73 -7.58
C MET A 24 -9.85 0.39 -6.15
N TRP A 25 -8.80 1.06 -5.66
CA TRP A 25 -8.29 0.84 -4.32
C TRP A 25 -9.22 1.43 -3.27
N ILE A 26 -9.59 0.58 -2.31
CA ILE A 26 -10.32 0.95 -1.10
C ILE A 26 -9.32 0.83 0.05
N PRO A 27 -8.77 1.96 0.54
CA PRO A 27 -7.78 1.96 1.61
C PRO A 27 -8.35 1.38 2.90
N ALA A 28 -7.52 0.61 3.61
CA ALA A 28 -7.80 0.09 4.93
C ALA A 28 -6.62 0.35 5.88
N ARG A 29 -6.88 0.22 7.19
CA ARG A 29 -5.81 0.30 8.20
C ARG A 29 -4.76 -0.77 7.94
N TYR A 30 -3.52 -0.38 8.12
CA TYR A 30 -2.31 -1.18 7.89
C TYR A 30 -2.02 -1.52 6.42
N ASP A 31 -2.73 -0.90 5.48
CA ASP A 31 -2.32 -0.95 4.08
C ASP A 31 -0.97 -0.27 3.91
N LEU A 32 -0.13 -0.86 3.06
CA LEU A 32 1.12 -0.26 2.61
C LEU A 32 0.83 0.60 1.37
N ALA A 33 1.31 1.83 1.37
CA ALA A 33 1.02 2.80 0.32
C ALA A 33 2.21 3.73 0.07
N VAL A 34 2.15 4.43 -1.06
CA VAL A 34 3.05 5.55 -1.35
C VAL A 34 2.27 6.83 -1.55
N ALA A 35 2.81 7.94 -1.08
CA ALA A 35 2.34 9.28 -1.38
C ALA A 35 3.32 9.99 -2.30
N SER A 36 2.81 10.74 -3.29
CA SER A 36 3.64 11.63 -4.11
C SER A 36 3.88 12.93 -3.35
N VAL A 37 5.12 13.17 -2.93
CA VAL A 37 5.51 14.35 -2.14
C VAL A 37 6.37 15.28 -3.00
N CYS A 38 6.04 16.57 -2.99
CA CYS A 38 6.83 17.58 -3.71
C CYS A 38 8.17 17.77 -3.01
N LYS A 39 9.25 17.55 -3.75
CA LYS A 39 10.63 17.78 -3.27
C LYS A 39 11.18 19.11 -3.75
N ASP A 40 10.87 19.47 -4.99
CA ASP A 40 11.27 20.74 -5.60
C ASP A 40 10.11 21.28 -6.43
N ALA A 41 9.49 22.34 -5.92
CA ALA A 41 8.36 22.99 -6.58
C ALA A 41 8.76 23.81 -7.80
N GLU A 42 10.01 24.31 -7.88
CA GLU A 42 10.48 25.11 -9.01
C GLU A 42 10.71 24.22 -10.25
N ASN A 43 11.21 23.01 -10.02
CA ASN A 43 11.52 22.04 -11.08
C ASN A 43 10.44 20.95 -11.25
N ASP A 44 9.31 21.07 -10.54
CA ASP A 44 8.18 20.11 -10.56
C ASP A 44 8.61 18.66 -10.24
N VAL A 45 9.53 18.50 -9.29
CA VAL A 45 10.09 17.21 -8.89
C VAL A 45 9.32 16.64 -7.69
N TYR A 46 8.76 15.44 -7.89
CA TYR A 46 8.07 14.68 -6.85
C TYR A 46 8.79 13.37 -6.58
N GLU A 47 8.76 12.95 -5.32
CA GLU A 47 9.28 11.65 -4.88
C GLU A 47 8.18 10.86 -4.17
N TYR A 48 8.27 9.53 -4.25
CA TYR A 48 7.38 8.67 -3.48
C TYR A 48 7.90 8.51 -2.06
N MET A 49 7.01 8.75 -1.10
CA MET A 49 7.21 8.40 0.29
C MET A 49 6.37 7.16 0.62
N GLU A 50 7.04 6.07 1.00
CA GLU A 50 6.36 4.86 1.49
C GLU A 50 5.84 5.06 2.91
N PHE A 51 4.63 4.59 3.17
CA PHE A 51 4.03 4.66 4.49
C PHE A 51 3.02 3.52 4.73
N VAL A 52 2.69 3.33 6.01
CA VAL A 52 1.61 2.43 6.43
C VAL A 52 0.42 3.27 6.86
N VAL A 53 -0.78 2.92 6.41
CA VAL A 53 -2.01 3.63 6.78
C VAL A 53 -2.36 3.34 8.24
N SER A 54 -2.38 4.37 9.09
CA SER A 54 -2.90 4.32 10.46
C SER A 54 -4.42 4.31 10.44
N ASP A 55 -5.01 5.33 9.82
CA ASP A 55 -6.46 5.49 9.72
C ASP A 55 -6.90 6.10 8.38
N VAL A 56 -8.17 5.88 8.05
CA VAL A 56 -8.80 6.41 6.84
C VAL A 56 -9.88 7.40 7.24
N ILE A 57 -9.61 8.68 7.01
CA ILE A 57 -10.46 9.79 7.42
C ILE A 57 -11.37 10.17 6.25
N VAL A 58 -12.68 10.02 6.49
CA VAL A 58 -13.72 10.45 5.53
C VAL A 58 -14.14 11.86 5.88
N THR A 59 -14.00 12.79 4.93
CA THR A 59 -14.47 14.17 5.14
C THR A 59 -15.98 14.25 4.97
N PRO A 60 -16.76 14.70 5.98
CA PRO A 60 -18.22 14.79 5.86
C PRO A 60 -18.65 15.67 4.69
N GLY A 61 -19.57 15.17 3.86
CA GLY A 61 -20.07 15.90 2.70
C GLY A 61 -19.12 15.93 1.49
N SER A 62 -17.98 15.24 1.57
CA SER A 62 -17.04 15.07 0.46
C SER A 62 -16.86 13.59 0.12
N THR A 63 -16.47 13.30 -1.12
CA THR A 63 -16.03 11.96 -1.56
C THR A 63 -14.52 11.75 -1.36
N THR A 64 -13.82 12.76 -0.83
CA THR A 64 -12.37 12.73 -0.62
C THR A 64 -12.01 11.97 0.65
N LEU A 65 -11.03 11.08 0.52
CA LEU A 65 -10.44 10.34 1.63
C LEU A 65 -9.06 10.92 1.95
N THR A 66 -8.77 11.05 3.24
CA THR A 66 -7.43 11.39 3.75
C THR A 66 -6.87 10.19 4.50
N LEU A 67 -5.63 9.81 4.19
CA LEU A 67 -4.92 8.71 4.80
C LEU A 67 -3.97 9.27 5.85
N GLU A 68 -4.09 8.79 7.08
CA GLU A 68 -3.15 9.08 8.14
C GLU A 68 -2.00 8.08 8.08
N ARG A 69 -0.77 8.56 8.19
CA ARG A 69 0.45 7.75 8.29
C ARG A 69 0.61 7.21 9.70
N LEU A 70 0.90 5.91 9.80
CA LEU A 70 1.33 5.30 11.04
C LEU A 70 2.76 5.75 11.38
N ARG A 71 2.88 6.59 12.41
CA ARG A 71 4.17 7.04 12.94
C ARG A 71 4.97 5.89 13.55
N LYS A 72 6.27 5.92 13.37
CA LYS A 72 7.18 5.00 14.07
C LYS A 72 7.36 5.48 15.51
N PRO A 73 7.71 4.58 16.45
CA PRO A 73 8.09 4.97 17.82
C PRO A 73 9.21 6.01 17.88
N GLU A 74 10.06 6.05 16.86
CA GLU A 74 11.18 7.00 16.71
C GLU A 74 10.72 8.42 16.30
N ASP A 75 9.52 8.56 15.75
CA ASP A 75 8.94 9.85 15.29
C ASP A 75 8.31 10.64 16.45
N PHE A 76 8.27 10.08 17.66
CA PHE A 76 7.75 10.78 18.83
C PHE A 76 8.88 11.53 19.53
N VAL A 77 8.71 12.85 19.72
CA VAL A 77 9.61 13.66 20.54
C VAL A 77 9.40 13.27 22.00
N VAL A 78 10.46 12.80 22.66
CA VAL A 78 10.45 12.64 24.12
C VAL A 78 10.49 14.05 24.70
N VAL A 79 9.37 14.51 25.26
CA VAL A 79 9.37 15.71 26.09
C VAL A 79 10.07 15.34 27.40
N ASP A 80 11.33 15.75 27.55
CA ASP A 80 12.00 15.71 28.85
C ASP A 80 11.34 16.81 29.69
N GLU A 81 10.34 16.44 30.49
CA GLU A 81 9.81 17.35 31.51
C GLU A 81 10.96 17.64 32.49
N GLU A 82 11.57 18.81 32.36
CA GLU A 82 12.50 19.35 33.35
C GLU A 82 11.90 19.19 34.76
N GLN A 83 12.48 18.25 35.50
CA GLN A 83 12.30 17.94 36.92
C GLN A 83 11.39 18.91 37.71
N ALA A 84 10.13 18.52 37.92
CA ALA A 84 9.39 18.92 39.11
C ALA A 84 9.69 17.93 40.26
N PRO A 85 9.91 18.39 41.50
CA PRO A 85 10.46 17.52 42.55
C PRO A 85 9.42 16.52 43.04
N GLU A 86 9.87 15.26 43.08
CA GLU A 86 9.36 14.06 43.76
C GLU A 86 7.99 14.19 44.46
N LYS A 87 6.99 13.44 43.96
CA LYS A 87 6.00 12.75 44.79
C LYS A 87 5.29 11.61 44.03
N GLU A 88 5.68 10.41 44.44
CA GLU A 88 4.90 9.17 44.61
C GLU A 88 3.97 8.69 43.47
N GLU A 89 4.36 7.52 42.92
CA GLU A 89 3.53 6.47 42.32
C GLU A 89 2.36 6.91 41.45
N SER A 90 2.63 7.16 40.18
CA SER A 90 1.62 7.10 39.12
C SER A 90 2.26 6.51 37.88
N SER A 91 1.71 5.39 37.41
CA SER A 91 1.90 4.78 36.09
C SER A 91 2.53 5.74 35.08
N ASP A 92 3.78 5.47 34.67
CA ASP A 92 4.51 6.21 33.63
C ASP A 92 3.81 6.03 32.27
N GLU A 93 2.65 6.67 32.09
CA GLU A 93 2.10 6.95 30.77
C GLU A 93 2.90 8.14 30.21
N VAL A 94 3.93 7.82 29.44
CA VAL A 94 4.70 8.81 28.70
C VAL A 94 3.77 9.47 27.69
N PHE A 95 3.32 10.70 27.98
CA PHE A 95 2.51 11.50 27.08
C PHE A 95 3.39 12.00 25.93
N TYR A 96 3.29 11.35 24.78
CA TYR A 96 3.88 11.86 23.55
C TYR A 96 3.03 13.02 23.04
N ASP A 97 3.54 14.25 23.10
CA ASP A 97 2.89 15.39 22.47
C ASP A 97 3.02 15.23 20.94
N SER A 98 1.93 14.81 20.29
CA SER A 98 1.92 14.59 18.86
C SER A 98 1.71 15.92 18.15
N GLU A 99 2.78 16.68 17.95
CA GLU A 99 2.76 17.87 17.08
C GLU A 99 2.23 17.48 15.69
N PHE A 100 1.28 18.24 15.14
CA PHE A 100 0.73 18.00 13.81
C PHE A 100 1.83 18.18 12.75
N ASP A 101 2.22 17.09 12.08
CA ASP A 101 3.14 17.12 10.94
C ASP A 101 2.32 16.98 9.64
N PRO A 102 2.37 17.97 8.72
CA PRO A 102 1.78 17.86 7.39
C PRO A 102 2.21 16.59 6.62
N GLY A 103 3.36 16.01 6.96
CA GLY A 103 3.84 14.74 6.43
C GLY A 103 3.11 13.49 6.91
N ASP A 104 2.10 13.62 7.79
CA ASP A 104 1.33 12.48 8.27
C ASP A 104 -0.04 12.31 7.62
N TYR A 105 -0.49 13.27 6.82
CA TYR A 105 -1.82 13.23 6.22
C TYR A 105 -1.74 13.40 4.71
N PHE A 106 -2.19 12.39 3.98
CA PHE A 106 -2.14 12.38 2.54
C PHE A 106 -3.53 12.25 1.94
N HIS A 107 -3.86 13.08 0.96
CA HIS A 107 -5.08 12.86 0.17
C HIS A 107 -4.93 11.56 -0.64
N LYS A 108 -5.96 10.70 -0.58
CA LYS A 108 -5.97 9.42 -1.30
C LYS A 108 -5.63 9.58 -2.77
N ASP A 109 -6.11 10.64 -3.41
CA ASP A 109 -5.93 10.87 -4.86
C ASP A 109 -4.45 11.06 -5.25
N ASN A 110 -3.59 11.42 -4.29
CA ASN A 110 -2.15 11.57 -4.47
C ASN A 110 -1.36 10.33 -4.01
N CYS A 111 -2.05 9.23 -3.69
CA CYS A 111 -1.46 8.01 -3.17
C CYS A 111 -1.63 6.83 -4.13
N LEU A 112 -0.80 5.79 -4.00
CA LEU A 112 -0.98 4.51 -4.68
C LEU A 112 -0.75 3.36 -3.69
N PRO A 113 -1.51 2.26 -3.79
CA PRO A 113 -1.33 1.12 -2.91
C PRO A 113 -0.12 0.28 -3.31
N LEU A 114 0.64 -0.18 -2.33
CA LEU A 114 1.62 -1.25 -2.47
C LEU A 114 0.94 -2.58 -2.12
N LEU A 115 0.07 -3.02 -3.03
CA LEU A 115 -0.86 -4.13 -2.81
C LEU A 115 -0.13 -5.42 -2.45
N ASN A 116 -0.64 -6.13 -1.45
CA ASN A 116 -0.22 -7.50 -1.17
C ASN A 116 -0.96 -8.53 -2.06
N ILE A 117 -0.51 -9.78 -2.01
CA ILE A 117 -1.10 -10.90 -2.76
C ILE A 117 -2.62 -11.00 -2.59
N GLY A 118 -3.12 -10.89 -1.36
CA GLY A 118 -4.56 -10.98 -1.07
C GLY A 118 -5.35 -9.83 -1.68
N GLN A 119 -4.81 -8.60 -1.60
CA GLN A 119 -5.42 -7.42 -2.20
C GLN A 119 -5.41 -7.50 -3.73
N LEU A 120 -4.33 -7.98 -4.34
CA LEU A 120 -4.26 -8.20 -5.79
C LEU A 120 -5.33 -9.21 -6.26
N ILE A 121 -5.44 -10.36 -5.58
CA ILE A 121 -6.48 -11.37 -5.86
C ILE A 121 -7.87 -10.73 -5.77
N GLU A 122 -8.16 -9.99 -4.71
CA GLU A 122 -9.46 -9.36 -4.51
C GLU A 122 -9.75 -8.28 -5.56
N MET A 123 -8.74 -7.53 -6.02
CA MET A 123 -8.90 -6.57 -7.10
C MET A 123 -9.15 -7.25 -8.44
N ILE A 124 -8.40 -8.30 -8.78
CA ILE A 124 -8.61 -9.08 -10.01
C ILE A 124 -10.02 -9.68 -10.03
N ARG A 125 -10.53 -10.17 -8.89
CA ARG A 125 -11.91 -10.69 -8.79
C ARG A 125 -12.99 -9.66 -9.17
N ARG A 126 -12.68 -8.37 -9.08
CA ARG A 126 -13.59 -7.27 -9.44
C ARG A 126 -13.42 -6.82 -10.89
N THR A 127 -12.42 -7.31 -11.62
CA THR A 127 -12.23 -7.06 -13.06
C THR A 127 -12.91 -8.13 -13.90
N LYS A 128 -12.86 -7.98 -15.22
CA LYS A 128 -13.43 -8.96 -16.17
C LYS A 128 -12.75 -10.33 -16.03
N SER A 129 -11.44 -10.37 -15.86
CA SER A 129 -10.67 -11.60 -15.66
C SER A 129 -11.08 -12.37 -14.40
N GLY A 130 -11.66 -11.69 -13.41
CA GLY A 130 -12.15 -12.31 -12.18
C GLY A 130 -13.59 -12.79 -12.20
N GLN A 131 -14.43 -12.28 -13.12
CA GLN A 131 -15.89 -12.55 -13.15
C GLN A 131 -16.21 -14.03 -13.35
N ASP A 132 -15.35 -14.73 -14.10
CA ASP A 132 -15.55 -16.12 -14.46
C ASP A 132 -14.71 -17.09 -13.62
N GLY A 133 -13.98 -16.55 -12.66
CA GLY A 133 -13.06 -17.26 -11.78
C GLY A 133 -11.75 -17.64 -12.47
N PHE A 134 -10.71 -17.82 -11.66
CA PHE A 134 -9.42 -18.32 -12.12
C PHE A 134 -8.89 -19.35 -11.11
N SER A 135 -8.03 -20.25 -11.59
CA SER A 135 -7.34 -21.22 -10.74
C SER A 135 -5.87 -20.87 -10.64
N LEU A 136 -5.38 -20.69 -9.41
CA LEU A 136 -3.97 -20.48 -9.12
C LEU A 136 -3.30 -21.81 -8.78
N VAL A 137 -2.23 -22.16 -9.49
CA VAL A 137 -1.39 -23.32 -9.21
C VAL A 137 -0.13 -22.83 -8.50
N ILE A 138 0.07 -23.33 -7.29
CA ILE A 138 1.24 -23.02 -6.45
C ILE A 138 2.21 -24.21 -6.54
N PRO A 139 3.47 -24.00 -6.97
CA PRO A 139 4.44 -25.07 -7.05
C PRO A 139 4.84 -25.58 -5.66
N PRO A 140 5.16 -26.87 -5.51
CA PRO A 140 5.62 -27.42 -4.25
C PRO A 140 6.99 -26.85 -3.86
N ASN A 141 7.19 -26.52 -2.58
CA ASN A 141 8.49 -26.09 -2.07
C ASN A 141 9.48 -27.27 -2.08
N GLY A 142 10.67 -27.06 -2.66
CA GLY A 142 11.84 -27.93 -2.39
C GLY A 142 12.40 -28.75 -3.54
N TYR A 143 11.96 -28.53 -4.77
CA TYR A 143 12.67 -29.00 -5.96
C TYR A 143 12.85 -27.85 -6.93
N GLU A 144 13.95 -27.84 -7.68
CA GLU A 144 14.10 -27.05 -8.91
C GLU A 144 13.09 -27.59 -9.94
N THR A 145 11.80 -27.48 -9.64
CA THR A 145 10.78 -27.54 -10.67
C THR A 145 10.91 -26.24 -11.42
N GLU A 146 11.22 -26.31 -12.71
CA GLU A 146 11.16 -25.14 -13.60
C GLU A 146 9.78 -24.44 -13.47
N GLU A 147 8.76 -25.15 -12.99
CA GLU A 147 7.38 -24.73 -12.75
C GLU A 147 7.27 -23.56 -11.75
N GLY A 148 7.03 -22.35 -12.29
CA GLY A 148 6.64 -21.17 -11.52
C GLY A 148 5.15 -21.17 -11.17
N PHE A 149 4.70 -20.12 -10.49
CA PHE A 149 3.29 -19.87 -10.26
C PHE A 149 2.56 -19.76 -11.59
N THR A 150 1.37 -20.35 -11.65
CA THR A 150 0.58 -20.39 -12.88
C THR A 150 -0.87 -20.03 -12.61
N ILE A 151 -1.45 -19.20 -13.46
CA ILE A 151 -2.89 -18.90 -13.44
C ILE A 151 -3.55 -19.45 -14.70
N ASN A 152 -4.63 -20.20 -14.49
CA ASN A 152 -5.49 -20.73 -15.54
C ASN A 152 -6.84 -20.02 -15.50
N ASP A 153 -7.23 -19.39 -16.60
CA ASP A 153 -8.59 -18.93 -16.84
C ASP A 153 -9.42 -20.04 -17.51
N ARG A 154 -10.76 -19.91 -17.53
CA ARG A 154 -11.71 -20.81 -18.19
C ARG A 154 -11.44 -21.03 -19.68
N TYR A 155 -10.68 -20.14 -20.32
CA TYR A 155 -10.29 -20.24 -21.72
C TYR A 155 -9.04 -21.11 -21.94
N GLY A 156 -8.39 -21.58 -20.86
CA GLY A 156 -7.18 -22.38 -20.93
C GLY A 156 -5.91 -21.56 -21.22
N GLU A 157 -5.98 -20.23 -21.10
CA GLU A 157 -4.79 -19.38 -21.13
C GLU A 157 -4.02 -19.54 -19.83
N VAL A 158 -2.71 -19.75 -19.98
CA VAL A 158 -1.79 -20.12 -18.90
C VAL A 158 -0.73 -19.03 -18.83
N GLU A 159 -0.87 -18.12 -17.87
CA GLU A 159 0.20 -17.19 -17.53
C GLU A 159 1.08 -17.76 -16.43
N ARG A 160 2.38 -17.51 -16.51
CA ARG A 160 3.38 -18.06 -15.59
C ARG A 160 4.40 -17.03 -15.17
N ASN A 161 4.75 -17.04 -13.90
CA ASN A 161 5.84 -16.23 -13.35
C ASN A 161 6.55 -16.99 -12.22
N GLU A 162 7.81 -16.66 -11.98
CA GLU A 162 8.58 -17.17 -10.83
C GLU A 162 8.05 -16.62 -9.50
N GLU A 163 7.56 -15.37 -9.48
CA GLU A 163 6.96 -14.75 -8.30
C GLU A 163 5.44 -14.60 -8.46
N LEU A 164 4.70 -15.07 -7.45
CA LEU A 164 3.23 -15.01 -7.44
C LEU A 164 2.71 -13.57 -7.57
N ILE A 165 3.38 -12.64 -6.90
CA ILE A 165 2.92 -11.26 -6.88
C ILE A 165 3.06 -10.59 -8.25
N ASP A 166 4.13 -10.90 -8.98
CA ASP A 166 4.38 -10.38 -10.32
C ASP A 166 3.40 -10.97 -11.32
N LEU A 167 3.08 -12.27 -11.18
CA LEU A 167 2.02 -12.90 -11.96
C LEU A 167 0.68 -12.17 -11.77
N LEU A 168 0.24 -11.98 -10.52
CA LEU A 168 -1.01 -11.32 -10.21
C LEU A 168 -1.02 -9.85 -10.66
N PHE A 169 0.11 -9.16 -10.49
CA PHE A 169 0.24 -7.76 -10.90
C PHE A 169 0.14 -7.60 -12.42
N ASN A 170 0.77 -8.48 -13.20
CA ASN A 170 0.68 -8.46 -14.67
C ASN A 170 -0.78 -8.62 -15.13
N ILE A 171 -1.51 -9.59 -14.56
CA ILE A 171 -2.94 -9.79 -14.87
C ILE A 171 -3.75 -8.55 -14.52
N LEU A 172 -3.55 -7.98 -13.32
CA LEU A 172 -4.26 -6.77 -12.92
C LEU A 172 -3.94 -5.61 -13.88
N LYS A 173 -2.66 -5.45 -14.24
CA LYS A 173 -2.16 -4.37 -15.10
C LYS A 173 -2.80 -4.36 -16.48
N GLU A 174 -3.16 -5.51 -17.04
CA GLU A 174 -3.91 -5.60 -18.32
C GLU A 174 -5.36 -5.11 -18.20
N GLN A 175 -5.89 -5.03 -16.99
CA GLN A 175 -7.26 -4.60 -16.69
C GLN A 175 -7.35 -3.15 -16.21
N LEU A 176 -6.21 -2.49 -15.96
CA LEU A 176 -6.11 -1.08 -15.53
C LEU A 176 -6.14 -0.10 -16.71
#